data_AF-A0A8D8TL32-F1
#
_entry.id   AF-A0A8D8TL32-F1
#
_cell.length_a   1.000
_cell.length_b   1.000
_cell.length_c   1.000
_cell.angle_alpha   90.00
_cell.angle_beta   90.00
_cell.angle_gamma   90.00
#
_symmetry.space_group_name_H-M   'P 1'
#
loop_
_entity.id
_entity.type
_entity.pdbx_description
1 polymer ?
#
loop_
_entity_poly.entity_id
_entity_poly.type
_entity_poly.pdbx_seq_one_letter_code
_entity_poly.pdbx_strand_id
1 'polypeptide(L)'
;LSCDSTLQVVFIYNYKKKRFFLTYLIYSTGYYYTPNKPDYDGYLDYIKGLPLVASPIIFGMNENADILKDQAETSLVLSNVLLTQEAGGSGGDAKSTEALIIRVTSDILAKLPPNFNTVATLEKYPTMYTQSMNTVLVQEM
;
A
#
# COMPACT_ATOMS: atom_id res chain seq x y z
N LEU A 1 -1.12 -13.57 1.57
CA LEU A 1 -1.15 -14.35 2.83
C LEU A 1 0.23 -14.75 3.37
N SER A 2 1.23 -15.10 2.55
CA SER A 2 2.53 -15.59 3.05
C SER A 2 3.44 -14.51 3.69
N CYS A 3 3.28 -13.24 3.31
CA CYS A 3 4.04 -12.12 3.86
C CYS A 3 3.52 -11.63 5.23
N ASP A 4 2.22 -11.84 5.51
CA ASP A 4 1.56 -11.36 6.73
C ASP A 4 1.94 -12.21 7.95
N SER A 5 2.05 -13.53 7.77
CA SER A 5 2.47 -14.46 8.83
C SER A 5 3.94 -14.24 9.23
N THR A 6 4.80 -13.92 8.27
CA THR A 6 6.21 -13.59 8.53
C THR A 6 6.34 -12.23 9.22
N LEU A 7 5.54 -11.23 8.84
CA LEU A 7 5.45 -9.96 9.54
C LEU A 7 4.98 -10.12 11.00
N GLN A 8 3.94 -10.92 11.25
CA GLN A 8 3.46 -11.17 12.61
C GLN A 8 4.50 -11.89 13.49
N VAL A 9 5.19 -12.91 12.97
CA VAL A 9 6.25 -13.61 13.69
C VAL A 9 7.44 -12.69 13.95
N VAL A 10 7.84 -11.89 12.96
CA VAL A 10 8.89 -10.87 13.11
C VAL A 10 8.47 -9.81 14.12
N PHE A 11 7.20 -9.39 14.15
CA PHE A 11 6.68 -8.42 15.10
C PHE A 11 6.70 -8.97 16.52
N ILE A 12 6.25 -10.21 16.75
CA ILE A 12 6.30 -10.87 18.06
C ILE A 12 7.75 -11.10 18.52
N TYR A 13 8.61 -11.56 17.62
CA TYR A 13 10.03 -11.80 17.91
C TYR A 13 10.77 -10.49 18.21
N ASN A 14 10.48 -9.42 17.45
CA ASN A 14 10.99 -8.09 17.74
C ASN A 14 10.38 -7.53 19.02
N TYR A 15 9.11 -7.78 19.37
CA TYR A 15 8.50 -7.25 20.60
C TYR A 15 9.19 -7.82 21.85
N LYS A 16 9.56 -9.10 21.84
CA LYS A 16 10.35 -9.71 22.93
C LYS A 16 11.78 -9.15 23.01
N LYS A 17 12.44 -8.89 21.88
CA LYS A 17 13.85 -8.42 21.82
C LYS A 17 14.01 -6.90 21.96
N LYS A 18 13.09 -6.12 21.37
CA LYS A 18 12.97 -4.65 21.48
C LYS A 18 12.24 -4.20 22.74
N ARG A 19 11.89 -5.08 23.69
CA ARG A 19 11.39 -4.63 25.01
C ARG A 19 12.32 -3.59 25.64
N PHE A 20 13.62 -3.58 25.31
CA PHE A 20 14.57 -2.56 25.73
C PHE A 20 14.57 -1.28 24.86
N PHE A 21 14.45 -1.40 23.54
CA PHE A 21 14.45 -0.26 22.59
C PHE A 21 13.11 0.49 22.55
N LEU A 22 12.00 -0.26 22.60
CA LEU A 22 10.66 0.30 22.67
C LEU A 22 10.51 1.07 23.99
N THR A 23 10.98 0.53 25.12
CA THR A 23 11.01 1.26 26.40
C THR A 23 11.82 2.56 26.29
N TYR A 24 12.95 2.59 25.58
CA TYR A 24 13.75 3.80 25.41
C TYR A 24 13.05 4.88 24.54
N LEU A 25 12.39 4.46 23.46
CA LEU A 25 11.65 5.36 22.55
C LEU A 25 10.35 5.87 23.19
N ILE A 26 9.67 5.00 23.93
CA ILE A 26 8.51 5.28 24.78
C ILE A 26 8.89 6.29 25.88
N TYR A 27 10.05 6.11 26.54
CA TYR A 27 10.58 7.03 27.55
C TYR A 27 10.95 8.40 26.98
N SER A 28 11.38 8.48 25.71
CA SER A 28 11.68 9.76 25.02
C SER A 28 10.44 10.64 24.84
N THR A 29 9.24 10.05 24.75
CA THR A 29 7.99 10.82 24.60
C THR A 29 7.37 11.20 25.94
N GLY A 30 7.79 10.59 27.05
CA GLY A 30 7.31 10.87 28.41
C GLY A 30 5.87 10.44 28.73
N TYR A 31 5.00 10.31 27.73
CA TYR A 31 3.59 9.96 27.91
C TYR A 31 3.33 8.46 28.05
N TYR A 32 4.15 7.65 27.39
CA TYR A 32 4.01 6.20 27.42
C TYR A 32 5.12 5.64 28.31
N TYR A 33 4.77 4.81 29.28
CA TYR A 33 5.70 4.00 30.08
C TYR A 33 4.94 2.81 30.71
N THR A 34 5.68 1.84 31.23
CA THR A 34 5.07 0.80 32.07
C THR A 34 5.17 1.25 33.52
N PRO A 35 4.05 1.55 34.21
CA PRO A 35 4.11 1.90 35.62
C PRO A 35 4.68 0.72 36.43
N ASN A 36 5.53 1.00 37.41
CA ASN A 36 6.20 -0.06 38.18
C ASN A 36 5.24 -0.63 39.23
N LYS A 37 4.62 -1.77 38.91
CA LYS A 37 3.73 -2.55 39.81
C LYS A 37 2.54 -1.77 40.42
N PRO A 38 1.70 -1.08 39.63
CA PRO A 38 0.47 -0.52 40.17
C PRO A 38 -0.56 -1.62 40.47
N ASP A 39 -1.47 -1.36 41.42
CA ASP A 39 -2.72 -2.11 41.56
C ASP A 39 -3.60 -1.92 40.32
N TYR A 40 -4.66 -2.74 40.18
CA TYR A 40 -5.59 -2.68 39.05
C TYR A 40 -6.10 -1.26 38.75
N ASP A 41 -6.47 -0.52 39.80
CA ASP A 41 -6.94 0.86 39.68
C ASP A 41 -5.85 1.82 39.21
N GLY A 42 -4.58 1.58 39.59
CA GLY A 42 -3.45 2.37 39.11
C GLY A 42 -3.16 2.17 37.63
N TYR A 43 -3.45 0.99 37.07
CA TYR A 43 -3.41 0.79 35.61
C TYR A 43 -4.55 1.54 34.91
N LEU A 44 -5.76 1.52 35.47
CA LEU A 44 -6.91 2.22 34.90
C LEU A 44 -6.69 3.72 34.84
N ASP A 45 -6.17 4.32 35.91
CA ASP A 45 -5.92 5.76 35.95
C ASP A 45 -4.78 6.18 35.02
N TYR A 46 -3.76 5.33 34.86
CA TYR A 46 -2.73 5.53 33.85
C TYR A 46 -3.30 5.47 32.42
N ILE A 47 -4.13 4.47 32.09
CA ILE A 47 -4.74 4.33 30.76
C ILE A 47 -5.63 5.53 30.44
N LYS A 48 -6.39 6.05 31.41
CA LYS A 48 -7.24 7.24 31.24
C LYS A 48 -6.43 8.53 30.99
N GLY A 49 -5.18 8.58 31.46
CA GLY A 49 -4.28 9.72 31.26
C GLY A 49 -3.59 9.74 29.90
N LEU A 50 -3.75 8.69 29.08
CA LEU A 50 -3.13 8.61 27.76
C LEU A 50 -3.87 9.48 26.74
N PRO A 51 -3.15 10.09 25.78
CA PRO A 51 -3.79 10.85 24.73
C PRO A 51 -4.67 9.95 23.85
N LEU A 52 -5.84 10.46 23.46
CA LEU A 52 -6.85 9.74 22.67
C LEU A 52 -6.32 9.34 21.28
N VAL A 53 -5.43 10.17 20.72
CA VAL A 53 -4.76 9.92 19.45
C VAL A 53 -3.33 9.48 19.75
N ALA A 54 -3.04 8.21 19.47
CA ALA A 54 -1.71 7.63 19.62
C ALA A 54 -0.93 7.72 18.32
N SER A 55 0.35 8.08 18.41
CA SER A 55 1.27 8.09 17.27
C SER A 55 1.54 6.67 16.73
N PRO A 56 1.66 6.47 15.41
CA PRO A 56 1.99 5.18 14.79
C PRO A 56 3.28 4.54 15.31
N ILE A 57 4.22 5.35 15.78
CA ILE A 57 5.52 4.90 16.28
C ILE A 57 5.37 3.97 17.49
N ILE A 58 4.33 4.18 18.31
CA ILE A 58 4.04 3.34 19.48
C ILE A 58 3.68 1.92 19.05
N PHE A 59 3.03 1.78 17.89
CA PHE A 59 2.71 0.50 17.27
C PHE A 59 3.86 -0.05 16.43
N GLY A 60 5.05 0.55 16.47
CA GLY A 60 6.20 0.17 15.65
C GLY A 60 6.03 0.49 14.16
N MET A 61 5.07 1.34 13.81
CA MET A 61 4.81 1.79 12.45
C MET A 61 5.54 3.11 12.18
N ASN A 62 5.73 3.43 10.91
CA ASN A 62 6.31 4.70 10.48
C ASN A 62 5.27 5.84 10.64
N GLU A 63 5.72 7.07 10.83
CA GLU A 63 4.86 8.28 10.89
C GLU A 63 3.94 8.41 9.66
N ASN A 64 4.38 7.94 8.49
CA ASN A 64 3.58 7.94 7.26
C ASN A 64 2.32 7.06 7.33
N ALA A 65 2.20 6.19 8.33
CA ALA A 65 0.99 5.37 8.51
C ALA A 65 -0.26 6.23 8.78
N ASP A 66 -0.09 7.38 9.44
CA ASP A 66 -1.21 8.33 9.64
C ASP A 66 -1.70 8.90 8.31
N ILE A 67 -0.79 9.29 7.43
CA ILE A 67 -1.14 9.80 6.10
C ILE A 67 -1.91 8.75 5.29
N LEU A 68 -1.45 7.49 5.31
CA LEU A 68 -2.11 6.40 4.59
C LEU A 68 -3.51 6.10 5.15
N LYS A 69 -3.68 6.16 6.47
CA LYS A 69 -4.98 6.02 7.12
C LYS A 69 -5.92 7.15 6.67
N ASP A 70 -5.48 8.40 6.76
CA ASP A 70 -6.29 9.56 6.39
C ASP A 70 -6.66 9.56 4.89
N GLN A 71 -5.73 9.13 4.03
CA GLN A 71 -6.00 8.93 2.60
C GLN A 71 -7.05 7.85 2.36
N ALA A 72 -6.94 6.72 3.05
CA ALA A 72 -7.91 5.63 2.93
C ALA A 72 -9.30 6.04 3.42
N GLU A 73 -9.38 6.71 4.57
CA GLU A 73 -10.63 7.26 5.12
C GLU A 73 -11.24 8.30 4.17
N THR A 74 -10.43 9.22 3.64
CA THR A 74 -10.89 10.23 2.68
C THR A 74 -11.43 9.57 1.41
N SER A 75 -10.72 8.60 0.85
CA SER A 75 -11.16 7.87 -0.34
C SER A 75 -12.49 7.15 -0.08
N LEU A 76 -12.66 6.53 1.09
CA LEU A 76 -13.89 5.86 1.48
C LEU A 76 -15.06 6.84 1.60
N VAL A 77 -14.85 7.99 2.25
CA VAL A 77 -15.87 9.03 2.38
C VAL A 77 -16.26 9.55 1.00
N LEU A 78 -15.29 9.84 0.13
CA LEU A 78 -15.56 10.31 -1.22
C LEU A 78 -16.32 9.27 -2.06
N SER A 79 -15.94 8.00 -1.99
CA SER A 79 -16.69 6.93 -2.67
C SER A 79 -18.12 6.83 -2.16
N ASN A 80 -18.31 6.95 -0.84
CA ASN A 80 -19.65 6.90 -0.24
C ASN A 80 -20.50 8.10 -0.68
N VAL A 81 -19.92 9.30 -0.74
CA VAL A 81 -20.60 10.49 -1.22
C VAL A 81 -21.01 10.33 -2.69
N LEU A 82 -20.11 9.84 -3.56
CA LEU A 82 -20.42 9.58 -4.96
C LEU A 82 -21.60 8.62 -5.09
N LEU A 83 -21.57 7.48 -4.38
CA LEU A 83 -22.67 6.49 -4.37
C LEU A 83 -24.02 7.10 -3.95
N THR A 84 -24.03 8.04 -3.00
CA THR A 84 -25.26 8.76 -2.62
C THR A 84 -25.71 9.81 -3.63
N GLN A 85 -24.78 10.34 -4.44
CA GLN A 85 -25.06 11.34 -5.47
C GLN A 85 -25.70 10.73 -6.73
N GLU A 86 -25.37 9.49 -7.08
CA GLU A 86 -25.89 8.80 -8.29
C GLU A 86 -27.41 8.55 -8.23
N ALA A 87 -28.00 8.55 -7.02
CA ALA A 87 -29.45 8.44 -6.85
C ALA A 87 -30.20 9.74 -7.18
N GLY A 88 -29.50 10.87 -7.34
CA GLY A 88 -30.10 12.22 -7.39
C GLY A 88 -30.09 12.94 -8.74
N GLY A 89 -29.32 12.50 -9.74
CA GLY A 89 -29.44 13.12 -11.07
C GLY A 89 -28.25 12.99 -12.01
N SER A 90 -28.58 12.62 -13.23
CA SER A 90 -28.09 13.14 -14.52
C SER A 90 -27.73 12.01 -15.49
N GLY A 91 -28.75 11.50 -16.18
CA GLY A 91 -28.61 10.63 -17.34
C GLY A 91 -28.14 11.41 -18.58
N GLY A 92 -26.91 11.93 -18.56
CA GLY A 92 -26.46 12.83 -19.61
C GLY A 92 -24.95 12.97 -19.77
N ASP A 93 -24.19 11.87 -19.84
CA ASP A 93 -22.77 11.98 -20.24
C ASP A 93 -22.20 10.81 -21.06
N ALA A 94 -23.04 9.83 -21.45
CA ALA A 94 -22.58 8.66 -22.22
C ALA A 94 -21.91 9.02 -23.58
N LYS A 95 -22.22 10.19 -24.16
CA LYS A 95 -21.58 10.66 -25.41
C LYS A 95 -20.19 11.27 -25.19
N SER A 96 -19.89 11.79 -24.00
CA SER A 96 -18.59 12.40 -23.70
C SER A 96 -17.54 11.32 -23.40
N THR A 97 -17.94 10.25 -22.72
CA THR A 97 -17.06 9.14 -22.35
C THR A 97 -16.56 8.36 -23.57
N GLU A 98 -17.42 8.04 -24.54
CA GLU A 98 -17.02 7.35 -25.78
C GLU A 98 -16.02 8.18 -26.60
N ALA A 99 -16.29 9.48 -26.77
CA ALA A 99 -15.40 10.39 -27.48
C ALA A 99 -14.03 10.53 -26.79
N LEU A 100 -14.03 10.56 -25.45
CA LEU A 100 -12.80 10.57 -24.64
C LEU A 100 -12.01 9.27 -24.81
N ILE A 101 -12.68 8.12 -24.76
CA ILE A 101 -12.06 6.81 -24.95
C ILE A 101 -11.39 6.73 -26.33
N ILE A 102 -12.08 7.15 -27.39
CA ILE A 102 -11.53 7.16 -28.76
C ILE A 102 -10.28 8.04 -28.83
N ARG A 103 -10.33 9.25 -28.26
CA ARG A 103 -9.18 10.17 -28.23
C ARG A 103 -7.98 9.58 -27.50
N VAL A 104 -8.20 9.02 -26.31
CA VAL A 104 -7.12 8.41 -25.50
C VAL A 104 -6.54 7.20 -26.20
N THR A 105 -7.39 6.34 -26.78
CA THR A 105 -6.95 5.15 -27.50
C THR A 105 -6.11 5.51 -28.72
N SER A 106 -6.51 6.55 -29.48
CA SER A 106 -5.74 7.03 -30.63
C SER A 106 -4.40 7.64 -30.23
N ASP A 107 -4.32 8.34 -29.09
CA ASP A 107 -3.05 8.92 -28.59
C ASP A 107 -2.09 7.82 -28.08
N ILE A 108 -2.62 6.80 -27.40
CA ILE A 108 -1.85 5.62 -26.99
C ILE A 108 -1.34 4.87 -28.22
N LEU A 109 -2.18 4.67 -29.24
CA LEU A 109 -1.81 4.02 -30.49
C LEU A 109 -0.69 4.78 -31.23
N ALA A 110 -0.75 6.12 -31.23
CA ALA A 110 0.28 6.96 -31.86
C ALA A 110 1.62 6.93 -31.10
N LYS A 111 1.59 6.66 -29.79
CA LYS A 111 2.79 6.59 -28.93
C LYS A 111 3.40 5.19 -28.86
N LEU A 112 2.66 4.16 -29.26
CA LEU A 112 3.16 2.80 -29.27
C LEU A 112 4.26 2.64 -30.32
N PRO A 113 5.43 2.07 -29.96
CA PRO A 113 6.45 1.74 -30.94
C PRO A 113 5.92 0.68 -31.93
N PRO A 114 6.51 0.60 -33.15
CA PRO A 114 6.11 -0.39 -34.13
C PRO A 114 6.24 -1.81 -33.58
N ASN A 115 5.30 -2.68 -33.95
CA ASN A 115 5.29 -4.08 -33.55
C ASN A 115 6.63 -4.76 -33.88
N PHE A 116 7.10 -5.60 -32.97
CA PHE A 116 8.37 -6.27 -33.13
C PHE A 116 8.30 -7.30 -34.27
N ASN A 117 9.32 -7.32 -35.14
CA ASN A 117 9.38 -8.29 -36.23
C ASN A 117 9.92 -9.62 -35.70
N THR A 118 9.01 -10.54 -35.38
CA THR A 118 9.33 -11.86 -34.84
C THR A 118 10.16 -12.71 -35.81
N VAL A 119 9.93 -12.58 -37.12
CA VAL A 119 10.66 -13.33 -38.16
C VAL A 119 12.13 -12.91 -38.22
N ALA A 120 12.40 -11.61 -38.26
CA ALA A 120 13.77 -11.09 -38.28
C ALA A 120 14.54 -11.36 -36.97
N THR A 121 13.81 -11.44 -35.85
CA THR A 121 14.39 -11.71 -34.53
C THR A 121 14.76 -13.18 -34.37
N LEU A 122 13.91 -14.09 -34.88
CA LEU A 122 14.17 -15.53 -34.88
C LEU A 122 15.35 -15.90 -35.78
N GLU A 123 15.53 -15.20 -36.91
CA GLU A 123 16.68 -15.37 -37.80
C GLU A 123 17.98 -14.87 -37.15
N LYS A 124 17.92 -13.73 -36.44
CA LYS A 124 19.08 -13.12 -35.78
C LYS A 124 19.48 -13.81 -34.47
N TYR A 125 18.52 -14.40 -33.75
CA TYR A 125 18.71 -15.04 -32.46
C TYR A 125 18.00 -16.42 -32.43
N PRO A 126 18.60 -17.45 -33.05
CA PRO A 126 18.02 -18.79 -33.03
C PRO A 126 18.00 -19.34 -31.60
N THR A 127 16.95 -20.11 -31.30
CA THR A 127 16.76 -20.75 -30.00
C THR A 127 17.72 -21.93 -29.87
N MET A 128 18.82 -21.70 -29.17
CA MET A 128 19.84 -22.71 -28.88
C MET A 128 19.94 -22.96 -27.38
N TYR A 129 20.17 -24.21 -26.99
CA TYR A 129 20.32 -24.61 -25.58
C TYR A 129 21.44 -23.84 -24.86
N THR A 130 22.52 -23.51 -25.57
CA THR A 130 23.67 -22.77 -25.02
C THR A 130 23.40 -21.27 -24.82
N GLN A 131 22.32 -20.73 -25.40
CA GLN A 131 21.93 -19.32 -25.33
C GLN A 131 20.48 -19.22 -24.86
N SER A 132 20.25 -19.63 -23.61
CA SER A 132 18.90 -19.73 -23.02
C SER A 132 18.12 -18.41 -22.99
N MET A 133 18.80 -17.25 -23.04
CA MET A 133 18.15 -15.95 -23.07
C MET A 133 17.40 -15.70 -24.40
N ASN A 134 17.86 -16.27 -25.51
CA ASN A 134 17.19 -16.14 -26.81
C ASN A 134 15.79 -16.77 -26.80
N THR A 135 15.60 -17.86 -26.05
CA THR A 135 14.30 -18.52 -25.91
C THR A 135 13.31 -17.66 -25.13
N VAL A 136 13.74 -16.99 -24.06
CA VAL A 136 12.90 -16.05 -23.30
C VAL A 136 12.54 -14.86 -24.18
N LEU A 137 13.50 -14.32 -24.93
CA LEU A 137 13.23 -13.20 -25.84
C LEU A 137 12.10 -13.54 -26.81
N VAL A 138 12.15 -14.70 -27.49
CA VAL A 138 11.12 -15.12 -28.45
C VAL A 138 9.75 -15.40 -27.79
N GLN A 139 9.71 -15.74 -26.50
CA GLN A 139 8.48 -16.01 -25.76
C GLN A 139 7.76 -14.74 -25.29
N GLU A 140 8.50 -13.67 -25.02
CA GLU A 140 7.98 -12.40 -24.51
C GLU A 140 7.75 -11.34 -25.62
N MET A 141 8.04 -11.66 -26.90
CA MET A 141 7.73 -10.81 -28.07
C MET A 141 6.34 -11.06 -28.63
#